data_AF-A0A1F2QZW1-F1
#
_entry.id   AF-A0A1F2QZW1-F1
#
_cell.length_a   1.000
_cell.length_b   1.000
_cell.length_c   1.000
_cell.angle_alpha   90.00
_cell.angle_beta   90.00
_cell.angle_gamma   90.00
#
_symmetry.space_group_name_H-M   'P 1'
#
loop_
_entity.id
_entity.type
_entity.pdbx_description
1 polymer ?
#
loop_
_entity_poly.entity_id
_entity_poly.type
_entity_poly.pdbx_seq_one_letter_code
_entity_poly.pdbx_strand_id
1 'polypeptide(L)'
;MTNRDLGFGIWDSELTMRRLLSFALLGGASRINNSQRLFMVPGMAHCGGGEGTSTFDMLAAIEQWVENGKAPEQIPASRVADGQVVRTRPLCPYPQVAVYKGSGSTDEAASFVCKAQ
;
A
#
# COMPACT_ATOMS: atom_id res chain seq x y z
N MET A 1 -31.65 -4.25 -29.79
CA MET A 1 -30.88 -3.38 -30.71
C MET A 1 -30.95 -1.98 -30.12
N THR A 2 -29.90 -1.42 -29.53
CA THR A 2 -28.55 -1.21 -30.09
C THR A 2 -27.44 -1.25 -29.03
N ASN A 3 -26.28 -1.72 -29.49
CA ASN A 3 -24.98 -1.80 -28.83
C ASN A 3 -24.56 -0.52 -28.10
N ARG A 4 -23.84 -0.69 -26.97
CA ARG A 4 -22.59 0.03 -26.68
C ARG A 4 -21.73 -0.80 -25.71
N ASP A 5 -20.64 -1.31 -26.27
CA ASP A 5 -19.50 -1.89 -25.57
C ASP A 5 -18.72 -0.86 -24.71
N LEU A 6 -17.87 -1.41 -23.85
CA LEU A 6 -16.62 -0.88 -23.27
C LEU A 6 -16.68 -0.05 -21.97
N GLY A 7 -16.15 -0.66 -20.90
CA GLY A 7 -15.43 0.06 -19.86
C GLY A 7 -15.47 -0.60 -18.49
N PHE A 8 -14.44 -1.38 -18.13
CA PHE A 8 -14.07 -1.60 -16.73
C PHE A 8 -13.75 -0.24 -16.12
N GLY A 9 -14.77 0.43 -15.57
CA GLY A 9 -14.62 1.72 -14.91
C GLY A 9 -13.91 1.54 -13.57
N ILE A 10 -13.13 2.54 -13.16
CA ILE A 10 -12.52 2.65 -11.82
C ILE A 10 -13.57 2.48 -10.69
N TRP A 11 -14.85 2.73 -10.99
CA TRP A 11 -16.01 2.47 -10.13
C TRP A 11 -16.23 0.98 -9.79
N ASP A 12 -15.72 0.08 -10.62
CA ASP A 12 -15.86 -1.37 -10.45
C ASP A 12 -14.81 -1.93 -9.45
N SER A 13 -13.65 -1.28 -9.33
CA SER A 13 -12.66 -1.55 -8.28
C SER A 13 -13.17 -1.18 -6.89
N GLU A 14 -13.87 -0.05 -6.74
CA GLU A 14 -14.48 0.34 -5.46
C GLU A 14 -15.62 -0.62 -5.06
N LEU A 15 -16.44 -1.06 -6.01
CA LEU A 15 -17.52 -2.01 -5.74
C LEU A 15 -16.98 -3.41 -5.42
N THR A 16 -15.93 -3.84 -6.12
CA THR A 16 -15.25 -5.12 -5.85
C THR A 16 -14.61 -5.11 -4.46
N MET A 17 -13.98 -4.00 -4.07
CA MET A 17 -13.39 -3.85 -2.75
C MET A 17 -14.45 -3.75 -1.65
N ARG A 18 -15.59 -3.08 -1.90
CA ARG A 18 -16.75 -3.05 -1.00
C ARG A 18 -17.38 -4.43 -0.80
N ARG A 19 -17.44 -5.27 -1.84
CA ARG A 19 -17.93 -6.65 -1.72
C ARG A 19 -16.95 -7.55 -0.97
N LEU A 20 -15.64 -7.35 -1.14
CA LEU A 20 -14.61 -8.02 -0.33
C LEU A 20 -14.66 -7.58 1.14
N LEU A 21 -14.92 -6.30 1.43
CA LEU A 21 -15.14 -5.78 2.78
C LEU A 21 -16.37 -6.41 3.45
N SER A 22 -17.46 -6.65 2.71
CA SER A 22 -18.63 -7.38 3.24
C SER A 22 -18.35 -8.86 3.54
N PHE A 23 -17.46 -9.51 2.78
CA PHE A 23 -17.00 -10.88 3.07
C PHE A 23 -16.00 -10.92 4.24
N ALA A 24 -15.21 -9.86 4.41
CA ALA A 24 -14.24 -9.72 5.47
C ALA A 24 -14.90 -9.67 6.86
N LEU A 25 -16.05 -8.98 6.97
CA LEU A 25 -16.85 -8.84 8.19
C LEU A 25 -17.51 -10.15 8.66
N LEU A 26 -17.63 -11.16 7.81
CA LEU A 26 -18.19 -12.48 8.13
C LEU A 26 -17.11 -13.53 8.48
N GLY A 27 -15.88 -13.10 8.77
CA GLY A 27 -14.75 -13.99 9.11
C GLY A 27 -13.73 -14.23 7.98
N GLY A 28 -13.85 -13.51 6.86
CA GLY A 28 -12.90 -13.55 5.75
C GLY A 28 -11.68 -12.64 5.90
N ALA A 29 -11.75 -11.59 6.74
CA ALA A 29 -10.69 -10.58 6.87
C ALA A 29 -9.35 -11.21 7.26
N SER A 30 -9.37 -12.13 8.21
CA SER A 30 -8.21 -12.84 8.72
C SER A 30 -7.59 -13.79 7.69
N ARG A 31 -8.42 -14.44 6.84
CA ARG A 31 -7.91 -15.30 5.76
C ARG A 31 -7.31 -14.49 4.61
N ILE A 32 -7.90 -13.34 4.29
CA ILE A 32 -7.39 -12.42 3.26
C ILE A 32 -6.08 -11.80 3.75
N ASN A 33 -6.01 -11.27 4.97
CA ASN A 33 -4.78 -10.64 5.50
C ASN A 33 -3.58 -11.58 5.61
N ASN A 34 -3.82 -12.90 5.66
CA ASN A 34 -2.78 -13.94 5.67
C ASN A 34 -2.30 -14.33 4.26
N SER A 35 -3.00 -13.93 3.20
CA SER A 35 -2.66 -14.30 1.82
C SER A 35 -2.51 -13.11 0.86
N GLN A 36 -3.05 -11.94 1.21
CA GLN A 36 -3.10 -10.74 0.37
C GLN A 36 -3.02 -9.50 1.26
N ARG A 37 -2.18 -8.52 0.86
CA ARG A 37 -2.10 -7.19 1.47
C ARG A 37 -1.97 -6.16 0.36
N LEU A 38 -2.70 -5.06 0.49
CA LEU A 38 -2.63 -3.91 -0.41
C LEU A 38 -1.81 -2.81 0.26
N PHE A 39 -0.85 -2.25 -0.46
CA PHE A 39 -0.05 -1.11 -0.01
C PHE A 39 -0.22 0.03 -1.01
N MET A 40 -0.85 1.12 -0.55
CA MET A 40 -1.02 2.32 -1.35
C MET A 40 0.27 3.15 -1.28
N VAL A 41 0.68 3.76 -2.41
CA VAL A 41 1.88 4.61 -2.47
C VAL A 41 1.47 6.03 -2.89
N PRO A 42 1.12 6.91 -1.93
CA PRO A 42 0.72 8.27 -2.24
C PRO A 42 1.84 9.04 -2.96
N GLY A 43 1.48 9.70 -4.07
CA GLY A 43 2.40 10.52 -4.86
C GLY A 43 3.30 9.76 -5.83
N MET A 44 3.27 8.42 -5.85
CA MET A 44 3.93 7.63 -6.90
C MET A 44 3.16 7.76 -8.22
N ALA A 45 3.88 7.90 -9.34
CA ALA A 45 3.27 7.86 -10.67
C ALA A 45 3.07 6.40 -11.15
N HIS A 46 2.88 6.17 -12.45
CA HIS A 46 2.74 4.81 -12.97
C HIS A 46 4.04 4.02 -12.78
N CYS A 47 3.98 2.95 -11.99
CA CYS A 47 5.09 2.03 -11.63
C CYS A 47 6.27 2.63 -10.86
N GLY A 48 6.55 3.93 -10.96
CA GLY A 48 7.68 4.57 -10.28
C GLY A 48 7.70 6.08 -10.45
N GLY A 49 8.70 6.74 -9.89
CA GLY A 49 8.83 8.20 -9.94
C GLY A 49 7.73 8.93 -9.18
N GLY A 50 7.45 10.17 -9.57
CA GLY A 50 6.51 11.06 -8.88
C GLY A 50 7.09 11.70 -7.60
N GLU A 51 6.23 12.40 -6.86
CA GLU A 51 6.60 13.09 -5.61
C GLU A 51 6.56 12.18 -4.37
N GLY A 52 6.09 10.94 -4.53
CA GLY A 52 5.97 9.94 -3.48
C GLY A 52 7.24 9.12 -3.25
N THR A 53 7.21 8.27 -2.22
CA THR A 53 8.26 7.28 -1.94
C THR A 53 8.09 6.06 -2.84
N SER A 54 8.53 6.18 -4.09
CA SER A 54 8.33 5.19 -5.15
C SER A 54 9.44 4.13 -5.28
N THR A 55 10.45 4.15 -4.43
CA THR A 55 11.52 3.13 -4.40
C THR A 55 11.35 2.24 -3.17
N PHE A 56 11.12 0.95 -3.39
CA PHE A 56 10.88 -0.07 -2.36
C PHE A 56 11.15 -1.47 -2.94
N ASP A 57 11.37 -2.46 -2.07
CA ASP A 57 11.64 -3.84 -2.46
C ASP A 57 10.43 -4.75 -2.16
N MET A 58 9.56 -4.92 -3.16
CA MET A 58 8.41 -5.85 -3.04
C MET A 58 8.82 -7.31 -3.15
N LEU A 59 9.89 -7.63 -3.85
CA LEU A 59 10.31 -9.01 -4.07
C LEU A 59 10.77 -9.60 -2.75
N ALA A 60 11.66 -8.90 -2.03
CA ALA A 60 12.10 -9.33 -0.70
C ALA A 60 10.92 -9.45 0.28
N ALA A 61 9.92 -8.57 0.20
CA ALA A 61 8.74 -8.64 1.05
C ALA A 61 7.90 -9.92 0.77
N ILE A 62 7.76 -10.32 -0.50
CA ILE A 62 7.04 -11.53 -0.89
C ILE A 62 7.84 -12.79 -0.52
N GLU A 63 9.16 -12.80 -0.77
CA GLU A 63 10.05 -13.90 -0.37
C GLU A 63 9.95 -14.17 1.14
N GLN A 64 10.08 -13.13 1.97
CA GLN A 64 9.95 -13.27 3.43
C GLN A 64 8.57 -13.77 3.85
N TRP A 65 7.52 -13.37 3.14
CA TRP A 65 6.17 -13.84 3.46
C TRP A 65 6.00 -15.31 3.09
N VAL A 66 6.36 -15.70 1.87
CA VAL A 66 6.13 -17.06 1.36
C VAL A 66 7.04 -18.07 2.03
N GLU A 67 8.33 -17.76 2.18
CA GLU A 67 9.33 -18.72 2.66
C GLU A 67 9.40 -18.76 4.18
N ASN A 68 9.24 -17.61 4.84
CA ASN A 68 9.43 -17.50 6.29
C ASN A 68 8.12 -17.22 7.06
N GLY A 69 6.98 -17.17 6.37
CA GLY A 69 5.68 -16.86 6.98
C GLY A 69 5.57 -15.42 7.53
N LYS A 70 6.50 -14.53 7.15
CA LYS A 70 6.58 -13.16 7.68
C LYS A 70 5.84 -12.18 6.77
N ALA A 71 4.53 -12.08 6.97
CA ALA A 71 3.72 -11.12 6.24
C ALA A 71 4.13 -9.67 6.57
N PRO A 72 4.35 -8.78 5.58
CA PRO A 72 4.93 -7.46 5.81
C PRO A 72 3.96 -6.56 6.56
N GLU A 73 4.27 -6.16 7.79
CA GLU A 73 3.47 -5.19 8.55
C GLU A 73 3.61 -3.77 8.01
N GLN A 74 4.74 -3.48 7.37
CA GLN A 74 5.09 -2.23 6.71
C GLN A 74 6.10 -2.55 5.61
N ILE A 75 6.13 -1.76 4.53
CA ILE A 75 7.20 -1.84 3.53
C ILE A 75 7.99 -0.53 3.57
N PRO A 76 9.31 -0.57 3.86
CA PRO A 76 10.14 0.62 3.79
C PRO A 76 10.19 1.16 2.35
N ALA A 77 9.86 2.43 2.19
CA ALA A 77 9.93 3.09 0.89
C ALA A 77 10.69 4.41 1.00
N SER A 78 11.31 4.79 -0.12
CA SER A 78 12.09 6.00 -0.26
C SER A 78 11.72 6.78 -1.52
N ARG A 79 11.90 8.09 -1.46
CA ARG A 79 11.98 8.97 -2.63
C ARG A 79 13.44 9.25 -2.87
N VAL A 80 13.90 8.96 -4.07
CA VAL A 80 15.27 9.26 -4.52
C VAL A 80 15.21 10.45 -5.48
N ALA A 81 16.01 11.47 -5.22
CA ALA A 81 16.21 12.60 -6.11
C ALA A 81 17.72 12.81 -6.28
N ASP A 82 18.17 12.97 -7.53
CA ASP A 82 19.59 13.15 -7.87
C ASP A 82 20.51 12.06 -7.27
N GLY A 83 20.02 10.81 -7.24
CA GLY A 83 20.74 9.67 -6.68
C GLY A 83 20.80 9.63 -5.14
N GLN A 84 20.15 10.55 -4.45
CA GLN A 84 20.12 10.64 -2.99
C GLN A 84 18.72 10.35 -2.44
N VAL A 85 18.66 9.63 -1.32
CA VAL A 85 17.39 9.44 -0.58
C VAL A 85 17.03 10.76 0.10
N VAL A 86 15.97 11.40 -0.36
CA VAL A 86 15.51 12.70 0.17
C VAL A 86 14.31 12.57 1.11
N ARG A 87 13.62 11.43 1.08
CA ARG A 87 12.48 11.16 1.98
C ARG A 87 12.26 9.67 2.12
N THR A 88 11.86 9.23 3.30
CA THR A 88 11.47 7.85 3.59
C THR A 88 10.11 7.78 4.26
N ARG A 89 9.34 6.73 3.97
CA ARG A 89 8.03 6.46 4.59
C ARG A 89 7.83 4.96 4.77
N PRO A 90 7.12 4.52 5.82
CA PRO A 90 6.54 3.19 5.82
C PRO A 90 5.31 3.17 4.89
N LEU A 91 5.28 2.27 3.92
CA LEU A 91 4.04 1.92 3.24
C LEU A 91 3.24 1.04 4.19
N CYS A 92 1.99 1.43 4.42
CA CYS A 92 1.11 0.78 5.38
C CYS A 92 0.13 -0.16 4.67
N PRO A 93 -0.22 -1.30 5.29
CA PRO A 93 -1.23 -2.19 4.77
C PRO A 93 -2.59 -1.50 4.85
N TYR A 94 -3.28 -1.41 3.73
CA TYR A 94 -4.62 -0.82 3.66
C TYR A 94 -5.58 -1.52 4.64
N PRO A 95 -6.45 -0.79 5.37
CA PRO A 95 -6.76 0.64 5.26
C PRO A 95 -5.88 1.56 6.13
N GLN A 96 -4.75 1.09 6.65
CA GLN A 96 -3.86 1.94 7.43
C GLN A 96 -3.10 2.92 6.52
N VAL A 97 -2.78 4.08 7.09
CA VAL A 97 -1.98 5.14 6.46
C VAL A 97 -0.83 5.55 7.38
N ALA A 98 0.24 6.08 6.80
CA ALA A 98 1.37 6.58 7.55
C ALA A 98 1.01 7.93 8.21
N VAL A 99 0.89 7.93 9.55
CA VAL A 99 0.56 9.11 10.35
C VAL A 99 1.81 9.62 11.05
N TYR A 100 2.09 10.91 10.90
CA TYR A 100 3.20 11.58 11.58
C TYR A 100 2.98 11.55 13.11
N LYS A 101 4.03 11.21 13.86
CA LYS A 101 3.95 11.09 15.33
C LYS A 101 3.87 12.44 16.06
N GLY A 102 4.10 13.56 15.35
CA GLY A 102 4.12 14.91 15.93
C GLY A 102 5.52 15.41 16.28
N SER A 103 6.54 14.56 16.20
CA SER A 103 7.95 14.91 16.44
C SER A 103 8.90 14.14 15.52
N GLY A 104 10.12 14.68 15.38
CA GLY A 104 11.14 14.15 14.46
C GLY A 104 11.11 14.82 13.09
N SER A 105 12.01 14.42 12.20
CA SER A 105 12.01 14.93 10.82
C SER A 105 10.80 14.40 10.06
N THR A 106 10.12 15.27 9.32
CA THR A 106 9.08 14.83 8.39
C THR A 106 9.68 14.14 7.17
N ASP A 107 10.99 14.07 6.99
CA ASP A 107 11.61 13.30 5.89
C ASP A 107 11.98 11.87 6.27
N GLU A 108 11.83 11.51 7.54
CA GLU A 108 12.26 10.21 8.07
C GLU A 108 11.06 9.29 8.37
N ALA A 109 11.12 8.05 7.90
CA ALA A 109 10.11 7.03 8.17
C ALA A 109 9.95 6.77 9.67
N ALA A 110 11.03 6.91 10.45
CA ALA A 110 11.03 6.75 11.90
C ALA A 110 10.09 7.73 12.63
N SER A 111 9.70 8.84 11.98
CA SER A 111 8.75 9.81 12.54
C SER A 111 7.29 9.48 12.24
N PHE A 112 7.00 8.37 11.56
CA PHE A 112 5.66 7.95 11.18
C PHE A 112 5.28 6.61 11.81
N VAL A 113 3.98 6.35 11.89
CA VAL A 113 3.41 5.08 12.33
C VAL A 113 2.19 4.74 11.48
N CYS A 114 2.03 3.48 11.10
CA CYS A 114 0.83 3.02 10.43
C CYS A 114 -0.35 3.00 11.41
N LYS A 115 -1.42 3.72 11.07
CA LYS A 115 -2.67 3.76 11.85
C LYS A 115 -3.85 3.66 10.90
N ALA A 116 -4.94 3.04 11.36
CA ALA A 116 -6.22 3.11 10.67
C ALA A 116 -6.62 4.59 10.55
N GLN A 117 -7.15 4.96 9.39
CA GLN A 117 -7.69 6.29 9.13
C GLN A 117 -9.04 6.49 9.81
#